data_AF-A0A1J5F3F8-F1
#
_entry.id   AF-A0A1J5F3F8-F1
#
_cell.length_a   1.000
_cell.length_b   1.000
_cell.length_c   1.000
_cell.angle_alpha   90.00
_cell.angle_beta   90.00
_cell.angle_gamma   90.00
#
_symmetry.space_group_name_H-M   'P 1'
#
loop_
_entity.id
_entity.type
_entity.pdbx_description
1 polymer ?
#
loop_
_entity_poly.entity_id
_entity_poly.type
_entity_poly.pdbx_seq_one_letter_code
_entity_poly.pdbx_strand_id
1 'polypeptide(L)'
;MKKSILAGILLTFATIFFCLGIFEISFPHIFAWSELLIDSFPKIYRYSIHIGVTEALLATLLMVFACFLDKILSMKVLETLSRLGLGGMFIFASLFKIQDPHNFAVLMAQYQFLPHDLINPMALMMPSAEFLVGIAIIITPFTKENSILLLFMFFSFIIALSHALFHDLAITCGCFALEGAQDKAEAWTSLIRDLVLLIPTLWLITRKNQSLIQIWFPHKIK
;
A
#
# COMPACT_ATOMS: atom_id res chain seq x y z
N MET A 1 31.74 -8.89 -4.73
CA MET A 1 31.84 -7.43 -4.48
C MET A 1 31.29 -6.60 -5.65
N LYS A 2 31.87 -6.66 -6.86
CA LYS A 2 31.37 -5.88 -8.02
C LYS A 2 29.90 -6.15 -8.39
N LYS A 3 29.46 -7.42 -8.39
CA LYS A 3 28.06 -7.80 -8.67
C LYS A 3 27.06 -7.27 -7.62
N SER A 4 27.42 -7.33 -6.34
CA SER A 4 26.57 -6.82 -5.24
C SER A 4 26.45 -5.29 -5.27
N ILE A 5 27.51 -4.57 -5.64
CA ILE A 5 27.46 -3.11 -5.84
C ILE A 5 26.51 -2.78 -7.00
N LEU A 6 26.64 -3.48 -8.13
CA LEU A 6 25.77 -3.29 -9.28
C LEU A 6 24.30 -3.61 -8.95
N ALA A 7 24.04 -4.70 -8.25
CA ALA A 7 22.70 -5.05 -7.76
C ALA A 7 22.13 -3.95 -6.85
N GLY A 8 22.94 -3.41 -5.93
CA GLY A 8 22.55 -2.30 -5.07
C GLY A 8 22.14 -1.05 -5.87
N ILE A 9 22.92 -0.66 -6.88
CA ILE A 9 22.60 0.48 -7.76
C ILE A 9 21.26 0.25 -8.48
N LEU A 10 21.07 -0.95 -9.05
CA LEU A 10 19.83 -1.31 -9.75
C LEU A 10 18.61 -1.28 -8.83
N LEU A 11 18.76 -1.75 -7.58
CA LEU A 11 17.69 -1.72 -6.58
C LEU A 11 17.32 -0.29 -6.19
N THR A 12 18.30 0.61 -6.08
CA THR A 12 18.04 2.03 -5.85
C THR A 12 17.22 2.64 -7.00
N PHE A 13 17.63 2.41 -8.25
CA PHE A 13 16.88 2.88 -9.42
C PHE A 13 15.48 2.26 -9.48
N ALA A 14 15.35 0.96 -9.23
CA ALA A 14 14.05 0.28 -9.19
C ALA A 14 13.12 0.91 -8.14
N THR A 15 13.66 1.24 -6.96
CA THR A 15 12.89 1.90 -5.90
C THR A 15 12.46 3.30 -6.30
N ILE A 16 13.35 4.09 -6.91
CA ILE A 16 13.03 5.44 -7.39
C ILE A 16 11.92 5.40 -8.44
N PHE A 17 12.05 4.56 -9.47
CA PHE A 17 11.03 4.44 -10.51
C PHE A 17 9.68 3.96 -9.95
N PHE A 18 9.69 3.03 -9.00
CA PHE A 18 8.45 2.58 -8.37
C PHE A 18 7.76 3.70 -7.57
N CYS A 19 8.54 4.49 -6.81
CA CYS A 19 8.01 5.62 -6.07
C CYS A 19 7.47 6.72 -6.99
N LEU A 20 8.16 7.03 -8.09
CA LEU A 20 7.70 7.98 -9.10
C LEU A 20 6.38 7.50 -9.71
N GLY A 21 6.28 6.22 -10.08
CA GLY A 21 5.07 5.69 -10.71
C GLY A 21 3.85 5.75 -9.79
N ILE A 22 4.04 5.46 -8.49
CA ILE A 22 2.98 5.64 -7.49
C ILE A 22 2.60 7.11 -7.36
N PHE A 23 3.58 8.00 -7.31
CA PHE A 23 3.34 9.43 -7.11
C PHE A 23 2.62 10.06 -8.32
N GLU A 24 2.95 9.65 -9.55
CA GLU A 24 2.25 10.07 -10.75
C GLU A 24 0.80 9.56 -10.82
N ILE A 25 0.56 8.30 -10.44
CA ILE A 25 -0.80 7.73 -10.38
C ILE A 25 -1.64 8.44 -9.32
N SER A 26 -1.03 8.76 -8.17
CA SER A 26 -1.74 9.31 -7.01
C SER A 26 -1.95 10.82 -7.10
N PHE A 27 -1.00 11.55 -7.71
CA PHE A 27 -1.00 13.00 -7.77
C PHE A 27 -0.62 13.50 -9.18
N PRO A 28 -1.46 13.22 -10.20
CA PRO A 28 -1.14 13.57 -11.58
C PRO A 28 -0.87 15.08 -11.73
N HIS A 29 -1.61 15.95 -11.04
CA HIS A 29 -1.52 17.41 -11.15
C HIS A 29 -0.16 18.02 -10.75
N ILE A 30 0.70 17.29 -10.05
CA ILE A 30 2.00 17.82 -9.62
C ILE A 30 2.99 17.90 -10.79
N PHE A 31 2.76 17.12 -11.87
CA PHE A 31 3.69 17.02 -12.97
C PHE A 31 3.25 17.87 -14.16
N ALA A 32 4.09 18.84 -14.56
CA ALA A 32 3.78 19.77 -15.66
C ALA A 32 3.45 19.08 -17.00
N TRP A 33 3.99 17.89 -17.25
CA TRP A 33 3.70 17.12 -18.47
C TRP A 33 2.35 16.40 -18.42
N SER A 34 1.82 16.11 -17.23
CA SER A 34 0.51 15.49 -17.10
C SER A 34 -0.59 16.48 -17.52
N GLU A 35 -0.50 17.76 -17.15
CA GLU A 35 -1.46 18.78 -17.55
C GLU A 35 -1.48 18.97 -19.07
N LEU A 36 -0.32 19.05 -19.71
CA LEU A 36 -0.20 19.16 -21.17
C LEU A 36 -0.84 17.95 -21.91
N LEU A 37 -0.71 16.75 -21.35
CA LEU A 37 -1.27 15.52 -21.92
C LEU A 37 -2.77 15.35 -21.63
N ILE A 38 -3.25 15.80 -20.46
CA ILE A 38 -4.67 15.83 -20.10
C ILE A 38 -5.44 16.76 -21.05
N ASP A 39 -4.89 17.94 -21.36
CA ASP A 39 -5.49 18.90 -22.29
C ASP A 39 -5.53 18.36 -23.74
N SER A 40 -4.49 17.62 -24.14
CA SER A 40 -4.39 17.08 -25.50
C SER A 40 -5.22 15.80 -25.72
N PHE A 41 -5.35 14.95 -24.69
CA PHE A 41 -6.00 13.63 -24.78
C PHE A 41 -6.78 13.26 -23.50
N PRO A 42 -7.93 13.92 -23.26
CA PRO A 42 -8.64 13.85 -21.98
C PRO A 42 -9.21 12.47 -21.63
N LYS A 43 -9.40 11.57 -22.60
CA LYS A 43 -9.88 10.19 -22.35
C LYS A 43 -8.76 9.21 -21.97
N ILE A 44 -7.52 9.45 -22.38
CA ILE A 44 -6.40 8.52 -22.20
C ILE A 44 -5.56 8.92 -20.97
N TYR A 45 -5.45 10.21 -20.69
CA TYR A 45 -4.53 10.74 -19.67
C TYR A 45 -5.22 11.27 -18.41
N ARG A 46 -6.53 11.07 -18.24
CA ARG A 46 -7.30 11.57 -17.08
C ARG A 46 -6.73 11.15 -15.71
N TYR A 47 -5.90 10.10 -15.66
CA TYR A 47 -5.20 9.63 -14.47
C TYR A 47 -3.72 9.26 -14.71
N SER A 48 -3.14 9.58 -15.87
CA SER A 48 -1.76 9.17 -16.28
C SER A 48 -1.38 7.70 -16.02
N ILE A 49 -2.36 6.79 -15.90
CA ILE A 49 -2.18 5.39 -15.48
C ILE A 49 -1.14 4.66 -16.33
N HIS A 50 -1.11 4.94 -17.64
CA HIS A 50 -0.16 4.31 -18.54
C HIS A 50 1.30 4.60 -18.18
N ILE A 51 1.60 5.84 -17.76
CA ILE A 51 2.97 6.24 -17.41
C ILE A 51 3.38 5.53 -16.11
N GLY A 52 2.56 5.61 -15.06
CA GLY A 52 2.83 4.89 -13.81
C GLY A 52 2.91 3.37 -13.97
N VAL A 53 2.11 2.77 -14.86
CA VAL A 53 2.22 1.34 -15.21
C VAL A 53 3.56 1.04 -15.89
N THR A 54 4.00 1.88 -16.83
CA THR A 54 5.32 1.69 -17.48
C THR A 54 6.47 1.80 -16.49
N GLU A 55 6.40 2.72 -15.53
CA GLU A 55 7.42 2.88 -14.48
C GLU A 55 7.41 1.69 -13.51
N ALA A 56 6.23 1.18 -13.14
CA ALA A 56 6.10 -0.02 -12.32
C ALA A 56 6.66 -1.27 -13.02
N LEU A 57 6.44 -1.41 -14.33
CA LEU A 57 7.01 -2.49 -15.15
C LEU A 57 8.53 -2.37 -15.24
N LEU A 58 9.06 -1.16 -15.45
CA LEU A 58 10.50 -0.91 -15.47
C LEU A 58 11.15 -1.22 -14.12
N ALA A 59 10.54 -0.77 -13.01
CA ALA A 59 10.99 -1.08 -11.66
C ALA A 59 11.01 -2.60 -11.40
N THR A 60 9.97 -3.32 -11.86
CA THR A 60 9.90 -4.77 -11.76
C THR A 60 11.01 -5.45 -12.56
N LEU A 61 11.27 -4.99 -13.79
CA LEU A 61 12.35 -5.50 -14.62
C LEU A 61 13.73 -5.32 -13.97
N LEU A 62 13.99 -4.11 -13.45
CA LEU A 62 15.24 -3.79 -12.74
C LEU A 62 15.41 -4.62 -11.47
N MET A 63 14.33 -4.84 -10.72
CA MET A 63 14.31 -5.71 -9.54
C MET A 63 14.62 -7.16 -9.90
N VAL A 64 14.01 -7.70 -10.96
CA VAL A 64 14.28 -9.06 -11.46
C VAL A 64 15.74 -9.21 -11.86
N PHE A 65 16.29 -8.22 -12.59
CA PHE A 65 17.69 -8.23 -12.99
C PHE A 65 18.64 -8.15 -11.77
N ALA A 66 18.32 -7.33 -10.77
CA ALA A 66 19.07 -7.27 -9.52
C ALA A 66 19.05 -8.61 -8.77
N CYS A 67 17.92 -9.33 -8.80
CA CYS A 67 17.78 -10.65 -8.19
C CYS A 67 18.68 -11.70 -8.85
N PHE A 68 18.88 -11.62 -10.17
CA PHE A 68 19.84 -12.46 -10.89
C PHE A 68 21.30 -12.16 -10.52
N LEU A 69 21.62 -10.91 -10.16
CA LEU A 69 22.97 -10.52 -9.77
C LEU A 69 23.31 -10.88 -8.31
N ASP A 70 22.42 -10.56 -7.38
CA ASP A 70 22.56 -10.84 -5.95
C ASP A 70 21.19 -11.08 -5.31
N LYS A 71 20.81 -12.36 -5.26
CA LYS A 71 19.54 -12.81 -4.68
C LYS A 71 19.44 -12.46 -3.20
N ILE A 72 20.54 -12.52 -2.44
CA ILE A 72 20.51 -12.27 -1.00
C ILE A 72 20.21 -10.80 -0.74
N LEU A 73 20.94 -9.90 -1.41
CA LEU A 73 20.73 -8.45 -1.28
C LEU A 73 19.32 -8.05 -1.72
N SER A 74 18.86 -8.55 -2.87
CA SER A 74 17.55 -8.22 -3.43
C SER A 74 16.40 -8.63 -2.51
N MET A 75 16.48 -9.82 -1.89
CA MET A 75 15.47 -10.28 -0.93
C MET A 75 15.44 -9.43 0.35
N LYS A 76 16.59 -8.94 0.83
CA LYS A 76 16.65 -8.03 2.00
C LYS A 76 15.99 -6.69 1.69
N VAL A 77 16.29 -6.13 0.52
CA VAL A 77 15.69 -4.87 0.07
C VAL A 77 14.18 -5.03 -0.11
N LEU A 78 13.73 -6.08 -0.78
CA LEU A 78 12.31 -6.34 -0.99
C LEU A 78 11.57 -6.49 0.34
N GLU A 79 12.12 -7.24 1.30
CA GLU A 79 11.52 -7.41 2.63
C GLU A 79 11.43 -6.07 3.39
N THR A 80 12.48 -5.24 3.28
CA THR A 80 12.50 -3.90 3.89
C THR A 80 11.45 -2.98 3.26
N LEU A 81 11.39 -2.93 1.93
CA LEU A 81 10.44 -2.09 1.20
C LEU A 81 8.99 -2.52 1.44
N SER A 82 8.71 -3.83 1.46
CA SER A 82 7.35 -4.32 1.75
C SER A 82 6.91 -3.93 3.16
N ARG A 83 7.79 -4.06 4.17
CA ARG A 83 7.45 -3.69 5.56
C ARG A 83 7.25 -2.20 5.73
N LEU A 84 8.14 -1.37 5.15
CA LEU A 84 8.02 0.08 5.20
C LEU A 84 6.81 0.59 4.41
N GLY A 85 6.55 0.03 3.22
CA GLY A 85 5.43 0.41 2.37
C GLY A 85 4.08 0.05 3.00
N LEU A 86 3.89 -1.21 3.41
CA LEU A 86 2.65 -1.65 4.06
C LEU A 86 2.44 -0.95 5.40
N GLY A 87 3.48 -0.92 6.25
CA GLY A 87 3.38 -0.28 7.56
C GLY A 87 3.13 1.23 7.45
N GLY A 88 3.87 1.91 6.58
CA GLY A 88 3.72 3.35 6.34
C GLY A 88 2.34 3.71 5.80
N MET A 89 1.80 2.90 4.87
CA MET A 89 0.44 3.08 4.36
C MET A 89 -0.61 2.97 5.46
N PHE A 90 -0.56 1.92 6.29
CA PHE A 90 -1.52 1.73 7.38
C PHE A 90 -1.41 2.84 8.44
N ILE A 91 -0.19 3.24 8.80
CA ILE A 91 0.04 4.38 9.70
C ILE A 91 -0.61 5.64 9.13
N PHE A 92 -0.28 6.00 7.89
CA PHE A 92 -0.78 7.23 7.27
C PHE A 92 -2.31 7.22 7.12
N ALA A 93 -2.89 6.12 6.65
CA ALA A 93 -4.34 5.96 6.52
C ALA A 93 -5.07 6.06 7.87
N SER A 94 -4.50 5.47 8.92
CA SER A 94 -5.11 5.51 10.26
C SER A 94 -5.09 6.89 10.91
N LEU A 95 -4.07 7.72 10.64
CA LEU A 95 -3.94 9.05 11.22
C LEU A 95 -5.12 9.95 10.85
N PHE A 96 -5.57 9.93 9.60
CA PHE A 96 -6.76 10.69 9.18
C PHE A 96 -8.03 10.23 9.87
N LYS A 97 -8.17 8.91 10.08
CA LYS A 97 -9.34 8.31 10.74
C LYS A 97 -9.37 8.59 12.25
N ILE A 98 -8.20 8.65 12.88
CA ILE A 98 -8.06 8.97 14.31
C ILE A 98 -8.30 10.46 14.58
N GLN A 99 -7.93 11.35 13.65
CA GLN A 99 -8.14 12.79 13.78
C GLN A 99 -9.63 13.17 13.77
N ASP A 100 -10.44 12.49 12.95
CA ASP A 100 -11.88 12.70 12.90
C ASP A 100 -12.65 11.36 12.91
N PRO A 101 -12.81 10.75 14.10
CA PRO A 101 -13.52 9.48 14.24
C PRO A 101 -15.02 9.62 13.94
N HIS A 102 -15.59 10.83 14.04
CA HIS A 102 -16.99 11.07 13.71
C HIS A 102 -17.22 10.95 12.20
N ASN A 103 -16.41 11.64 11.40
CA ASN A 103 -16.48 11.52 9.95
C ASN A 103 -16.18 10.09 9.50
N PHE A 104 -15.20 9.42 10.11
CA PHE A 104 -14.93 8.02 9.81
C PHE A 104 -16.13 7.10 10.12
N ALA A 105 -16.84 7.31 11.24
CA ALA A 105 -18.07 6.57 11.55
C ALA A 105 -19.18 6.82 10.52
N VAL A 106 -19.32 8.05 10.01
CA VAL A 106 -20.28 8.38 8.94
C VAL A 106 -19.92 7.63 7.65
N LEU A 107 -18.64 7.62 7.25
CA LEU A 107 -18.17 6.85 6.10
C LEU A 107 -18.40 5.35 6.29
N MET A 108 -18.12 4.81 7.48
CA MET A 108 -18.41 3.41 7.82
C MET A 108 -19.91 3.08 7.74
N ALA A 109 -20.79 4.00 8.15
CA ALA A 109 -22.23 3.82 8.08
C ALA A 109 -22.75 3.75 6.63
N GLN A 110 -22.09 4.47 5.71
CA GLN A 110 -22.45 4.45 4.28
C GLN A 110 -22.28 3.06 3.67
N TYR A 111 -21.38 2.21 4.19
CA TYR A 111 -21.20 0.84 3.72
C TYR A 111 -22.43 -0.05 3.93
N GLN A 112 -23.36 0.33 4.81
CA GLN A 112 -24.60 -0.42 5.12
C GLN A 112 -24.37 -1.91 5.47
N PHE A 113 -23.13 -2.27 5.82
CA PHE A 113 -22.70 -3.64 6.10
C PHE A 113 -22.78 -3.99 7.59
N LEU A 114 -22.53 -3.01 8.46
CA LEU A 114 -22.51 -3.18 9.92
C LEU A 114 -23.84 -2.71 10.54
N PRO A 115 -24.33 -3.39 11.60
CA PRO A 115 -25.45 -2.91 12.38
C PRO A 115 -25.08 -1.61 13.09
N HIS A 116 -26.07 -0.74 13.31
CA HIS A 116 -25.86 0.63 13.77
C HIS A 116 -25.05 0.71 15.08
N ASP A 117 -25.31 -0.20 16.01
CA ASP A 117 -24.63 -0.25 17.32
C ASP A 117 -23.13 -0.60 17.23
N LEU A 118 -22.69 -1.27 16.16
CA LEU A 118 -21.29 -1.64 15.93
C LEU A 118 -20.48 -0.58 15.20
N ILE A 119 -21.12 0.41 14.57
CA ILE A 119 -20.42 1.42 13.76
C ILE A 119 -19.46 2.24 14.63
N ASN A 120 -19.95 2.80 15.73
CA ASN A 120 -19.16 3.63 16.63
C ASN A 120 -17.97 2.89 17.28
N PRO A 121 -18.14 1.69 17.88
CA PRO A 121 -17.00 0.97 18.46
C PRO A 121 -15.98 0.57 17.39
N MET A 122 -16.43 0.15 16.19
CA MET A 122 -15.51 -0.19 15.10
C MET A 122 -14.77 1.03 14.56
N ALA A 123 -15.43 2.19 14.46
CA ALA A 123 -14.81 3.43 14.05
C ALA A 123 -13.68 3.90 14.99
N LEU A 124 -13.72 3.51 16.27
CA LEU A 124 -12.65 3.80 17.23
C LEU A 124 -11.55 2.72 17.24
N MET A 125 -11.96 1.45 17.21
CA MET A 125 -11.03 0.32 17.35
C MET A 125 -10.22 0.06 16.09
N MET A 126 -10.86 0.16 14.92
CA MET A 126 -10.25 -0.23 13.65
C MET A 126 -9.06 0.67 13.29
N PRO A 127 -9.15 2.02 13.32
CA PRO A 127 -8.00 2.89 13.07
C PRO A 127 -6.86 2.68 14.07
N SER A 128 -7.19 2.45 15.34
CA SER A 128 -6.19 2.17 16.37
C SER A 128 -5.43 0.87 16.07
N ALA A 129 -6.13 -0.17 15.63
CA ALA A 129 -5.52 -1.41 15.18
C ALA A 129 -4.63 -1.19 13.94
N GLU A 130 -5.08 -0.38 12.96
CA GLU A 130 -4.31 -0.10 11.74
C GLU A 130 -2.98 0.57 12.08
N PHE A 131 -3.04 1.58 12.96
CA PHE A 131 -1.88 2.31 13.41
C PHE A 131 -0.88 1.40 14.13
N LEU A 132 -1.36 0.61 15.10
CA LEU A 132 -0.51 -0.28 15.89
C LEU A 132 0.12 -1.39 15.05
N VAL A 133 -0.65 -2.03 14.17
CA VAL A 133 -0.13 -3.09 13.27
C VAL A 133 0.84 -2.49 12.26
N GLY A 134 0.55 -1.29 11.74
CA GLY A 134 1.43 -0.56 10.83
C GLY A 134 2.78 -0.22 11.45
N ILE A 135 2.81 0.19 12.72
CA ILE A 135 4.06 0.37 13.48
C ILE A 135 4.74 -0.97 13.75
N ALA A 136 3.96 -1.98 14.17
CA ALA A 136 4.50 -3.25 14.60
C ALA A 136 5.21 -4.00 13.45
N ILE A 137 4.67 -3.99 12.23
CA ILE A 137 5.32 -4.62 11.07
C ILE A 137 6.66 -3.95 10.72
N ILE A 138 6.83 -2.66 11.03
CA ILE A 138 8.09 -1.94 10.80
C ILE A 138 9.11 -2.26 11.90
N ILE A 139 8.71 -2.12 13.16
CA ILE A 139 9.66 -2.09 14.28
C ILE A 139 9.95 -3.49 14.86
N THR A 140 8.92 -4.32 14.98
CA THR A 140 9.04 -5.58 15.75
C THR A 140 9.68 -6.70 14.93
N PRO A 141 10.24 -7.73 15.58
CA PRO A 141 10.72 -8.92 14.89
C PRO A 141 9.59 -9.87 14.44
N PHE A 142 8.35 -9.67 14.90
CA PHE A 142 7.20 -10.54 14.65
C PHE A 142 6.60 -10.30 13.25
N THR A 143 7.42 -10.41 12.20
CA THR A 143 7.02 -10.11 10.82
C THR A 143 5.82 -10.98 10.40
N LYS A 144 5.89 -12.28 10.69
CA LYS A 144 4.85 -13.24 10.28
C LYS A 144 3.51 -12.92 10.94
N GLU A 145 3.50 -12.71 12.26
CA GLU A 145 2.28 -12.47 13.02
C GLU A 145 1.63 -11.15 12.60
N ASN A 146 2.42 -10.09 12.44
CA ASN A 146 1.91 -8.80 11.96
C ASN A 146 1.41 -8.86 10.51
N SER A 147 2.06 -9.64 9.63
CA SER A 147 1.56 -9.84 8.26
C SER A 147 0.25 -10.62 8.22
N ILE A 148 0.02 -11.56 9.14
CA ILE A 148 -1.28 -12.23 9.29
C ILE A 148 -2.34 -11.23 9.76
N LEU A 149 -2.03 -10.34 10.70
CA LEU A 149 -2.96 -9.29 11.11
C LEU A 149 -3.31 -8.36 9.94
N LEU A 150 -2.32 -7.86 9.20
CA LEU A 150 -2.54 -7.06 7.99
C LEU A 150 -3.41 -7.80 6.96
N LEU A 151 -3.20 -9.11 6.79
CA LEU A 151 -4.00 -9.93 5.88
C LEU A 151 -5.48 -9.90 6.28
N PHE A 152 -5.80 -10.10 7.56
CA PHE A 152 -7.19 -10.01 8.04
C PHE A 152 -7.78 -8.61 7.84
N MET A 153 -7.00 -7.56 8.03
CA MET A 153 -7.45 -6.19 7.81
C MET A 153 -7.75 -5.94 6.33
N PHE A 154 -6.86 -6.34 5.42
CA PHE A 154 -7.13 -6.28 3.98
C PHE A 154 -8.39 -7.04 3.58
N PHE A 155 -8.60 -8.25 4.12
CA PHE A 155 -9.83 -8.98 3.86
C PHE A 155 -11.07 -8.22 4.34
N SER A 156 -11.00 -7.56 5.50
CA SER A 156 -12.12 -6.76 5.99
C SER A 156 -12.46 -5.58 5.05
N PHE A 157 -11.45 -4.90 4.50
CA PHE A 157 -11.65 -3.81 3.55
C PHE A 157 -12.16 -4.30 2.19
N ILE A 158 -11.59 -5.39 1.68
CA ILE A 158 -12.03 -6.03 0.44
C ILE A 158 -13.49 -6.46 0.55
N ILE A 159 -13.90 -7.07 1.66
CA ILE A 159 -15.30 -7.48 1.88
C ILE A 159 -16.21 -6.24 1.91
N ALA A 160 -15.84 -5.20 2.66
CA ALA A 160 -16.62 -3.97 2.75
C ALA A 160 -16.77 -3.28 1.38
N LEU A 161 -15.67 -3.13 0.62
CA LEU A 161 -15.67 -2.54 -0.71
C LEU A 161 -16.43 -3.40 -1.73
N SER A 162 -16.28 -4.72 -1.68
CA SER A 162 -17.01 -5.63 -2.58
C SER A 162 -18.52 -5.57 -2.32
N HIS A 163 -18.92 -5.50 -1.04
CA HIS A 163 -20.31 -5.31 -0.66
C HIS A 163 -20.85 -3.98 -1.19
N ALA A 164 -20.12 -2.87 -0.99
CA ALA A 164 -20.49 -1.56 -1.50
C ALA A 164 -20.69 -1.55 -3.02
N LEU A 165 -19.75 -2.15 -3.77
CA LEU A 165 -19.83 -2.27 -5.23
C LEU A 165 -21.01 -3.13 -5.68
N PHE A 166 -21.30 -4.23 -4.97
CA PHE A 166 -22.41 -5.13 -5.30
C PHE A 166 -23.79 -4.48 -5.10
N HIS A 167 -23.91 -3.61 -4.11
CA HIS A 167 -25.13 -2.86 -3.80
C HIS A 167 -25.19 -1.47 -4.47
N ASP A 168 -24.29 -1.20 -5.42
CA ASP A 168 -24.19 0.07 -6.14
C ASP A 168 -24.08 1.31 -5.25
N LEU A 169 -23.52 1.17 -4.06
CA LEU A 169 -23.30 2.27 -3.12
C LEU A 169 -22.12 3.13 -3.59
N ALA A 170 -22.34 4.44 -3.73
CA ALA A 170 -21.29 5.40 -4.11
C ALA A 170 -20.42 5.76 -2.88
N ILE A 171 -19.40 4.94 -2.59
CA ILE A 171 -18.58 5.03 -1.38
C ILE A 171 -17.08 5.09 -1.71
N THR A 172 -16.33 5.86 -0.93
CA THR A 172 -14.86 5.89 -0.94
C THR A 172 -14.28 5.05 0.20
N CYS A 173 -13.11 4.41 -0.01
CA CYS A 173 -12.38 3.60 0.99
C CYS A 173 -12.11 4.32 2.32
N GLY A 174 -12.26 5.65 2.39
CA GLY A 174 -11.84 6.46 3.55
C GLY A 174 -10.32 6.40 3.82
N CYS A 175 -9.57 5.75 2.93
CA CYS A 175 -8.13 5.49 3.06
C CYS A 175 -7.28 6.71 2.70
N PHE A 176 -7.84 7.64 1.92
CA PHE A 176 -7.27 8.93 1.56
C PHE A 176 -8.37 9.99 1.71
N ALA A 177 -8.04 11.15 2.28
CA ALA A 177 -8.97 12.26 2.52
C ALA A 177 -9.35 12.97 1.20
N LEU A 178 -10.02 12.26 0.30
CA LEU A 178 -10.66 12.86 -0.87
C LEU A 178 -12.03 13.35 -0.43
N GLU A 179 -12.06 14.61 0.01
CA GLU A 179 -13.30 15.38 0.10
C GLU A 179 -13.99 15.36 -1.28
N GLY A 180 -15.08 14.59 -1.41
CA GLY A 180 -16.07 14.80 -2.46
C GLY A 180 -16.12 13.82 -3.64
N ALA A 181 -15.31 12.76 -3.71
CA ALA A 181 -15.36 11.87 -4.87
C ALA A 181 -16.32 10.67 -4.67
N GLN A 182 -17.61 10.89 -4.92
CA GLN A 182 -18.63 9.84 -4.96
C GLN A 182 -18.61 9.06 -6.30
N ASP A 183 -17.46 8.56 -6.74
CA ASP A 183 -17.34 7.84 -8.01
C ASP A 183 -17.05 6.34 -7.79
N LYS A 184 -17.84 5.48 -8.45
CA LYS A 184 -17.64 4.02 -8.49
C LYS A 184 -16.24 3.66 -8.97
N ALA A 185 -15.64 4.49 -9.83
CA ALA A 185 -14.27 4.31 -10.28
C ALA A 185 -13.27 4.24 -9.12
N GLU A 186 -13.46 5.02 -8.05
CA GLU A 186 -12.54 5.06 -6.91
C GLU A 186 -12.69 3.84 -5.97
N ALA A 187 -13.90 3.31 -5.87
CA ALA A 187 -14.14 2.05 -5.16
C ALA A 187 -13.43 0.88 -5.87
N TRP A 188 -13.48 0.84 -7.21
CA TRP A 188 -12.76 -0.16 -8.01
C TRP A 188 -11.23 -0.02 -7.89
N THR A 189 -10.70 1.19 -7.96
CA THR A 189 -9.24 1.40 -7.80
C THR A 189 -8.77 1.00 -6.40
N SER A 190 -9.55 1.31 -5.36
CA SER A 190 -9.26 0.89 -3.99
C SER A 190 -9.28 -0.63 -3.82
N LEU A 191 -10.28 -1.31 -4.40
CA LEU A 191 -10.37 -2.77 -4.37
C LEU A 191 -9.18 -3.42 -5.08
N ILE A 192 -8.81 -2.94 -6.27
CA ILE A 192 -7.65 -3.44 -7.03
C ILE A 192 -6.36 -3.21 -6.24
N ARG A 193 -6.19 -2.03 -5.62
CA ARG A 193 -5.02 -1.74 -4.77
C ARG A 193 -4.91 -2.75 -3.62
N ASP A 194 -6.01 -3.00 -2.91
CA ASP A 194 -5.99 -3.93 -1.78
C ASP A 194 -5.64 -5.35 -2.24
N LEU A 195 -6.18 -5.80 -3.39
CA LEU A 195 -5.82 -7.08 -4.00
C LEU A 195 -4.33 -7.16 -4.39
N VAL A 196 -3.77 -6.09 -4.94
CA VAL A 196 -2.33 -6.04 -5.28
C VAL A 196 -1.47 -6.08 -4.02
N LEU A 197 -1.86 -5.39 -2.95
CA LEU A 197 -1.14 -5.35 -1.68
C LEU A 197 -1.23 -6.65 -0.87
N LEU A 198 -2.16 -7.55 -1.19
CA LEU A 198 -2.15 -8.91 -0.65
C LEU A 198 -0.90 -9.68 -1.06
N ILE A 199 -0.32 -9.41 -2.23
CA ILE A 199 0.85 -10.15 -2.74
C ILE A 199 2.08 -10.00 -1.81
N PRO A 200 2.59 -8.78 -1.52
CA PRO A 200 3.70 -8.62 -0.58
C PRO A 200 3.31 -9.04 0.85
N THR A 201 2.04 -8.88 1.25
CA THR A 201 1.56 -9.31 2.57
C THR A 201 1.67 -10.83 2.74
N LEU A 202 1.15 -11.61 1.78
CA LEU A 202 1.26 -13.07 1.77
C LEU A 202 2.70 -13.55 1.69
N TRP A 203 3.54 -12.85 0.91
CA TRP A 203 4.96 -13.17 0.82
C TRP A 203 5.68 -12.95 2.17
N LEU A 204 5.38 -11.87 2.90
CA LEU A 204 5.97 -11.61 4.21
C LEU A 204 5.62 -12.68 5.26
N ILE A 205 4.44 -13.32 5.17
CA ILE A 205 4.07 -14.45 6.06
C ILE A 205 5.04 -15.63 5.93
N THR A 206 5.66 -15.80 4.76
CA THR A 206 6.64 -16.87 4.51
C THR A 206 8.05 -16.52 5.01
N ARG A 207 8.27 -15.29 5.48
CA ARG A 207 9.57 -14.81 5.98
C ARG A 207 9.76 -15.19 7.44
N LYS A 208 11.03 -15.24 7.86
CA LYS A 208 11.38 -15.51 9.26
C LYS A 208 11.09 -14.28 10.11
N ASN A 209 10.74 -14.50 11.37
CA ASN A 209 10.63 -13.43 12.35
C ASN A 209 12.01 -12.86 12.67
N GLN A 210 12.24 -11.62 12.24
CA GLN A 210 13.49 -10.89 12.41
C GLN A 210 13.19 -9.38 12.33
N SER A 211 13.91 -8.57 13.09
CA SER A 211 13.79 -7.11 12.99
C SER A 211 14.48 -6.58 11.74
N LEU A 212 14.11 -5.36 11.28
CA LEU A 212 14.79 -4.72 10.16
C LEU A 212 16.31 -4.60 10.39
N ILE A 213 16.72 -4.32 11.63
CA ILE A 213 18.13 -4.25 12.02
C ILE A 213 18.82 -5.60 11.82
N GLN A 214 18.18 -6.70 12.20
CA GLN A 214 18.74 -8.06 12.04
C GLN A 214 18.88 -8.48 10.56
N ILE A 215 18.00 -8.00 9.68
CA ILE A 215 18.09 -8.26 8.23
C ILE A 215 19.41 -7.71 7.66
N TRP A 216 19.75 -6.47 8.05
CA TRP A 216 20.91 -5.76 7.53
C TRP A 216 22.20 -6.09 8.30
N PHE A 217 22.09 -6.24 9.62
CA PHE A 217 23.17 -6.54 10.54
C PHE A 217 22.90 -7.84 11.31
N PRO A 218 22.99 -9.01 10.65
CA PRO A 218 22.81 -10.28 11.33
C PRO A 218 23.89 -10.42 12.39
N HIS A 219 23.47 -10.52 13.66
CA HIS A 219 24.40 -10.78 14.74
C HIS A 219 25.03 -12.15 14.49
N LYS A 220 26.35 -12.20 14.29
CA LYS A 220 27.10 -13.45 14.32
C LYS A 220 27.12 -13.90 15.77
N ILE A 221 26.15 -14.72 16.16
CA ILE A 221 26.25 -15.50 17.40
C ILE A 221 27.43 -16.44 17.15
N LYS A 222 28.56 -16.16 17.81
CA LYS A 222 29.69 -17.09 17.90
C LYS A 222 29.29 -18.30 18.73
#